data_AF-A0A8C9MBD0-F1
#
_entry.id   AF-A0A8C9MBD0-F1
#
_cell.length_a   1.000
_cell.length_b   1.000
_cell.length_c   1.000
_cell.angle_alpha   90.00
_cell.angle_beta   90.00
_cell.angle_gamma   90.00
#
_symmetry.space_group_name_H-M   'P 1'
#
loop_
_entity.id
_entity.type
_entity.pdbx_description
1 polymer ?
#
loop_
_entity_poly.entity_id
_entity_poly.type
_entity_poly.pdbx_seq_one_letter_code
_entity_poly.pdbx_strand_id
1 'polypeptide(L)'
;MIHDAQMDYYGTRLATCSSDRSVKIFDVRNGGQILIADLRGHEGPVWQVAWAHPMYGNILASCSYDRKVIIWKEENGTWEKTHEHTGHDSSVNSVCWAPHDYGLILACGSSDGAISLLTYTGEGQWEVKKINNAHTIGCNAVSWAPAVVPGSLIDQPSGQKPNYIKKFASGGCDNLIKLWKEEEDGQWKEEQKLEAHSDWVRDVAWAPSIGLPTSTIASCSQDGRVFIWTCDDVSSNTWSPKLLHKFNDVVWHVSWSITANILAVSGGDNKVHPFP
;
A
#
# COMPACT_ATOMS: atom_id res chain seq x y z
N MET A 1 2.24 15.69 14.62
CA MET A 1 0.98 15.37 13.94
C MET A 1 1.07 13.90 13.57
N ILE A 2 0.03 13.10 13.81
CA ILE A 2 0.01 11.70 13.36
C ILE A 2 -0.30 11.72 11.86
N HIS A 3 0.47 10.97 11.08
CA HIS A 3 0.30 10.90 9.62
C HIS A 3 -0.51 9.68 9.20
N ASP A 4 -0.20 8.53 9.80
CA ASP A 4 -0.91 7.28 9.54
C ASP A 4 -1.02 6.45 10.81
N ALA A 5 -2.04 5.59 10.84
CA ALA A 5 -2.27 4.65 11.90
C ALA A 5 -2.96 3.41 11.34
N GLN A 6 -2.34 2.24 11.53
CA GLN A 6 -2.85 0.98 11.03
C GLN A 6 -2.97 -0.05 12.16
N MET A 7 -4.13 -0.69 12.21
CA MET A 7 -4.36 -1.83 13.09
C MET A 7 -3.66 -3.08 12.56
N ASP A 8 -3.20 -3.94 13.45
CA ASP A 8 -2.65 -5.25 13.08
C ASP A 8 -3.76 -6.17 12.54
N TYR A 9 -3.35 -7.31 11.99
CA TYR A 9 -4.25 -8.27 11.35
C TYR A 9 -5.38 -8.77 12.27
N TYR A 10 -5.11 -8.93 13.57
CA TYR A 10 -6.07 -9.48 14.53
C TYR A 10 -6.84 -8.41 15.33
N GLY A 11 -6.55 -7.13 15.12
CA GLY A 11 -7.19 -6.06 15.87
C GLY A 11 -6.76 -5.94 17.33
N THR A 12 -5.56 -6.40 17.65
CA THR A 12 -4.99 -6.37 19.00
C THR A 12 -3.96 -5.26 19.19
N ARG A 13 -3.36 -4.77 18.11
CA ARG A 13 -2.32 -3.74 18.15
C ARG A 13 -2.59 -2.64 17.15
N LEU A 14 -2.22 -1.43 17.50
CA LEU A 14 -2.28 -0.25 16.65
C LEU A 14 -0.87 0.31 16.48
N ALA A 15 -0.38 0.36 15.24
CA ALA A 15 0.81 1.12 14.92
C ALA A 15 0.40 2.54 14.53
N THR A 16 1.17 3.53 14.97
CA THR A 16 0.97 4.93 14.62
C THR A 16 2.31 5.54 14.23
N CYS A 17 2.30 6.49 13.32
CA CYS A 17 3.49 7.22 12.93
C CYS A 17 3.23 8.73 12.88
N SER A 18 4.26 9.51 13.18
CA SER A 18 4.11 10.94 13.44
C SER A 18 5.29 11.76 12.92
N SER A 19 5.06 13.06 12.75
CA SER A 19 6.10 14.03 12.37
C SER A 19 7.21 14.18 13.42
N ASP A 20 7.02 13.63 14.62
CA ASP A 20 8.05 13.54 15.67
C ASP A 20 9.08 12.42 15.42
N ARG A 21 9.02 11.76 14.25
CA ARG A 21 9.96 10.73 13.79
C ARG A 21 9.84 9.41 14.56
N SER A 22 8.78 9.26 15.35
CA SER A 22 8.50 8.04 16.10
C SER A 22 7.47 7.17 15.39
N VAL A 23 7.65 5.86 15.51
CA VAL A 23 6.62 4.87 15.24
C VAL A 23 6.25 4.24 16.58
N LYS A 24 5.01 4.45 17.02
CA LYS A 24 4.53 3.96 18.32
C LYS A 24 3.57 2.81 18.11
N ILE A 25 3.74 1.76 18.90
CA ILE A 25 2.87 0.59 18.89
C ILE A 25 2.09 0.57 20.20
N PHE A 26 0.77 0.46 20.08
CA PHE A 26 -0.16 0.38 21.19
C PHE A 26 -0.83 -0.99 21.20
N ASP A 27 -0.97 -1.59 22.39
CA ASP A 27 -1.89 -2.70 22.62
C ASP A 27 -3.30 -2.12 22.81
N VAL A 28 -4.27 -2.64 22.06
CA VAL A 28 -5.65 -2.19 22.03
C VAL A 28 -6.56 -3.33 22.47
N ARG A 29 -6.70 -3.50 23.78
CA ARG A 29 -7.61 -4.50 24.37
C ARG A 29 -8.69 -3.81 25.19
N ASN A 30 -9.92 -4.29 25.05
CA ASN A 30 -11.07 -3.83 25.85
C ASN A 30 -11.29 -2.30 25.79
N GLY A 31 -10.94 -1.65 24.68
CA GLY A 31 -11.08 -0.20 24.51
C GLY A 31 -10.01 0.66 25.18
N GLY A 32 -9.04 0.05 25.89
CA GLY A 32 -7.86 0.74 26.39
C GLY A 32 -6.75 0.78 25.35
N GLN A 33 -5.93 1.83 25.37
CA GLN A 33 -4.72 1.95 24.53
C GLN A 33 -3.50 2.03 25.44
N ILE A 34 -2.60 1.05 25.34
CA ILE A 34 -1.38 0.97 26.16
C ILE A 34 -0.19 1.01 25.23
N LEU A 35 0.70 1.99 25.39
CA LEU A 35 1.94 2.05 24.63
C LEU A 35 2.85 0.87 25.01
N ILE A 36 3.20 0.03 24.03
CA ILE A 36 4.08 -1.13 24.23
C ILE A 36 5.47 -0.95 23.59
N ALA A 37 5.60 -0.07 22.58
CA ALA A 37 6.90 0.25 21.99
C ALA A 37 6.93 1.67 21.40
N ASP A 38 8.08 2.34 21.53
CA ASP A 38 8.43 3.61 20.85
C ASP A 38 9.65 3.35 19.96
N LEU A 39 9.39 3.09 18.67
CA LEU A 39 10.41 2.75 17.68
C LEU A 39 10.98 4.04 17.08
N ARG A 40 12.25 4.28 17.35
CA ARG A 40 13.00 5.44 16.85
C ARG A 40 14.17 4.99 16.01
N GLY A 41 14.31 5.63 14.85
CA GLY A 41 15.35 5.32 13.88
C GLY A 41 15.31 6.23 12.66
N HIS A 42 14.15 6.83 12.39
CA HIS A 42 13.98 7.81 11.34
C HIS A 42 14.57 9.18 11.71
N GLU A 43 15.15 9.85 10.71
CA GLU A 43 15.74 11.19 10.83
C GLU A 43 14.76 12.31 10.46
N GLY A 44 13.61 11.93 9.86
CA GLY A 44 12.53 12.81 9.43
C GLY A 44 11.14 12.31 9.80
N PRO A 45 10.08 13.08 9.51
CA PRO A 45 8.69 12.67 9.67
C PRO A 45 8.39 11.31 9.02
N VAL A 46 7.70 10.45 9.75
CA VAL A 46 7.26 9.15 9.23
C VAL A 46 5.88 9.33 8.58
N TRP A 47 5.72 8.86 7.35
CA TRP A 47 4.53 9.11 6.54
C TRP A 47 3.48 8.00 6.65
N GLN A 48 3.90 6.75 6.48
CA GLN A 48 2.99 5.61 6.46
C GLN A 48 3.60 4.42 7.21
N VAL A 49 2.74 3.58 7.78
CA VAL A 49 3.12 2.31 8.40
C VAL A 49 2.30 1.17 7.81
N ALA A 50 2.92 0.00 7.68
CA ALA A 50 2.26 -1.18 7.15
C ALA A 50 2.61 -2.44 7.96
N TRP A 51 1.61 -3.13 8.50
CA TRP A 51 1.77 -4.44 9.13
C TRP A 51 1.92 -5.54 8.09
N ALA A 52 2.93 -6.41 8.26
CA ALA A 52 3.04 -7.61 7.44
C ALA A 52 2.01 -8.66 7.89
N HIS A 53 1.77 -9.65 7.03
CA HIS A 53 0.90 -10.77 7.39
C HIS A 53 1.49 -11.58 8.56
N PRO A 54 0.67 -11.99 9.56
CA PRO A 54 1.16 -12.63 10.79
C PRO A 54 1.85 -13.98 10.55
N MET A 55 1.70 -14.60 9.38
CA MET A 55 2.43 -15.82 9.03
C MET A 55 3.96 -15.66 9.03
N TYR A 56 4.46 -14.42 8.89
CA TYR A 56 5.89 -14.11 8.94
C TYR A 56 6.33 -13.62 10.34
N GLY A 57 5.44 -13.70 11.32
CA GLY A 57 5.60 -13.10 12.64
C GLY A 57 5.14 -11.64 12.68
N ASN A 58 5.49 -10.95 13.76
CA ASN A 58 5.12 -9.55 13.98
C ASN A 58 6.16 -8.64 13.31
N ILE A 59 5.87 -8.25 12.07
CA ILE A 59 6.71 -7.36 11.27
C ILE A 59 5.92 -6.10 10.93
N LEU A 60 6.57 -4.95 11.07
CA LEU A 60 6.04 -3.63 10.73
C LEU A 60 7.02 -2.92 9.81
N ALA A 61 6.55 -2.34 8.71
CA ALA A 61 7.32 -1.44 7.87
C ALA A 61 6.93 0.01 8.14
N SER A 62 7.90 0.92 8.07
CA SER A 62 7.66 2.36 8.11
C SER A 62 8.48 3.09 7.06
N CYS A 63 7.89 4.11 6.44
CA CYS A 63 8.56 4.99 5.49
C CYS A 63 8.55 6.45 5.94
N SER A 64 9.55 7.21 5.50
CA SER A 64 9.82 8.53 6.05
C SER A 64 10.37 9.51 5.02
N TYR A 65 10.26 10.79 5.38
CA TYR A 65 10.88 11.91 4.69
C TYR A 65 12.41 11.82 4.63
N ASP A 66 13.03 11.03 5.51
CA ASP A 66 14.48 10.77 5.51
C ASP A 66 14.96 9.85 4.38
N ARG A 67 14.06 9.47 3.46
CA ARG A 67 14.35 8.65 2.27
C ARG A 67 14.61 7.17 2.59
N LYS A 68 14.38 6.77 3.85
CA LYS A 68 14.59 5.41 4.33
C LYS A 68 13.27 4.69 4.54
N VAL A 69 13.30 3.39 4.33
CA VAL A 69 12.26 2.46 4.78
C VAL A 69 12.88 1.55 5.83
N ILE A 70 12.23 1.45 6.99
CA ILE A 70 12.69 0.62 8.09
C ILE A 70 11.72 -0.55 8.27
N ILE A 71 12.28 -1.75 8.41
CA ILE A 71 11.53 -2.97 8.74
C ILE A 71 11.85 -3.34 10.19
N TRP A 72 10.81 -3.28 11.02
CA TRP A 72 10.84 -3.62 12.43
C TRP A 72 10.28 -5.02 12.61
N LYS A 73 10.92 -5.82 13.45
CA LYS A 73 10.44 -7.15 13.82
C LYS A 73 10.41 -7.25 15.33
N GLU A 74 9.36 -7.88 15.85
CA GLU A 74 9.29 -8.26 17.25
C GLU A 74 9.79 -9.69 17.44
N GLU A 75 10.74 -9.87 18.36
CA GLU A 75 11.18 -11.18 18.85
C GLU A 75 11.09 -11.20 20.38
N ASN A 76 10.33 -12.14 20.92
CA ASN A 76 10.11 -12.29 22.38
C ASN A 76 9.64 -10.99 23.09
N GLY A 77 8.86 -10.15 22.41
CA GLY A 77 8.34 -8.89 22.95
C GLY A 77 9.29 -7.70 22.81
N THR A 78 10.50 -7.91 22.28
CA THR A 78 11.45 -6.83 21.97
C THR A 78 11.33 -6.47 20.50
N TRP A 79 11.16 -5.18 20.22
CA TRP A 79 11.13 -4.66 18.86
C TRP A 79 12.50 -4.19 18.43
N GLU A 80 12.97 -4.72 17.30
CA GLU A 80 14.27 -4.38 16.73
C GLU A 80 14.15 -4.04 15.25
N LYS A 81 15.07 -3.19 14.78
CA LYS A 81 15.25 -2.91 13.36
C LYS A 81 16.00 -4.08 12.72
N THR A 82 15.32 -4.85 11.89
CA THR A 82 15.92 -6.01 11.20
C THR A 82 16.47 -5.67 9.83
N HIS A 83 15.88 -4.68 9.16
CA HIS A 83 16.36 -4.23 7.86
C HIS A 83 16.12 -2.73 7.68
N GLU A 84 17.01 -2.08 6.93
CA GLU A 84 16.92 -0.68 6.53
C GLU A 84 17.20 -0.59 5.03
N HIS A 85 16.29 0.04 4.30
CA HIS A 85 16.43 0.27 2.87
C HIS A 85 16.59 1.76 2.59
N THR A 86 17.70 2.13 1.93
CA THR A 86 18.04 3.52 1.57
C THR A 86 18.25 3.69 0.07
N GLY A 87 17.42 3.04 -0.75
CA GLY A 87 17.57 3.04 -2.21
C GLY A 87 16.93 4.21 -2.94
N HIS A 88 16.33 5.17 -2.23
CA HIS A 88 15.63 6.33 -2.79
C HIS A 88 16.37 7.64 -2.52
N ASP A 89 16.29 8.55 -3.48
CA ASP A 89 16.98 9.85 -3.43
C ASP A 89 16.11 10.96 -2.82
N SER A 90 14.84 10.66 -2.54
CA SER A 90 13.87 11.57 -1.95
C SER A 90 12.93 10.84 -0.97
N SER A 91 12.01 11.58 -0.36
CA SER A 91 11.05 11.10 0.65
C SER A 91 10.26 9.89 0.16
N VAL A 92 10.17 8.83 0.99
CA VAL A 92 9.32 7.68 0.69
C VAL A 92 7.95 7.91 1.30
N ASN A 93 6.93 8.06 0.46
CA ASN A 93 5.62 8.55 0.85
C ASN A 93 4.65 7.44 1.25
N SER A 94 4.80 6.24 0.66
CA SER A 94 3.88 5.14 0.88
C SER A 94 4.58 3.78 0.89
N VAL A 95 4.07 2.88 1.73
CA VAL A 95 4.49 1.48 1.82
C VAL A 95 3.28 0.55 1.87
N CYS A 96 3.36 -0.58 1.18
CA CYS A 96 2.29 -1.57 1.17
C CYS A 96 2.86 -2.99 1.04
N TRP A 97 2.45 -3.89 1.93
CA TRP A 97 2.81 -5.31 1.85
C TRP A 97 1.97 -6.01 0.78
N ALA A 98 2.62 -6.89 0.02
CA ALA A 98 1.95 -7.75 -0.93
C ALA A 98 1.04 -8.76 -0.21
N PRO A 99 0.03 -9.31 -0.92
CA PRO A 99 -0.69 -10.48 -0.46
C PRO A 99 0.27 -11.59 -0.02
N HIS A 100 -0.02 -12.18 1.12
CA HIS A 100 0.83 -13.18 1.77
C HIS A 100 1.10 -14.43 0.90
N ASP A 101 0.22 -14.71 -0.07
CA ASP A 101 0.40 -15.76 -1.08
C ASP A 101 1.64 -15.54 -1.98
N TYR A 102 2.05 -14.28 -2.18
CA TYR A 102 3.18 -13.92 -3.05
C TYR A 102 4.53 -14.05 -2.35
N GLY A 103 4.53 -14.25 -1.02
CA GLY A 103 5.71 -14.11 -0.19
C GLY A 103 5.72 -12.80 0.60
N LEU A 104 6.82 -12.56 1.30
CA LEU A 104 7.03 -11.32 2.05
C LEU A 104 7.68 -10.28 1.11
N ILE A 105 6.83 -9.55 0.39
CA ILE A 105 7.22 -8.48 -0.54
C ILE A 105 6.64 -7.15 -0.05
N LEU A 106 7.49 -6.13 0.07
CA LEU A 106 7.09 -4.76 0.41
C LEU A 106 7.27 -3.87 -0.82
N ALA A 107 6.23 -3.11 -1.17
CA ALA A 107 6.32 -2.06 -2.16
C ALA A 107 6.47 -0.70 -1.49
N CYS A 108 7.33 0.16 -2.05
CA CYS A 108 7.62 1.49 -1.53
C CYS A 108 7.60 2.52 -2.66
N GLY A 109 6.75 3.54 -2.52
CA GLY A 109 6.65 4.65 -3.47
C GLY A 109 7.36 5.91 -2.97
N SER A 110 8.21 6.50 -3.80
CA SER A 110 9.03 7.65 -3.41
C SER A 110 8.75 8.90 -4.24
N SER A 111 8.99 10.05 -3.62
CA SER A 111 8.97 11.38 -4.24
C SER A 111 10.07 11.57 -5.29
N ASP A 112 11.03 10.65 -5.42
CA ASP A 112 12.01 10.64 -6.53
C ASP A 112 11.39 10.11 -7.84
N GLY A 113 10.12 9.69 -7.80
CA GLY A 113 9.41 9.12 -8.94
C GLY A 113 9.66 7.63 -9.13
N ALA A 114 10.48 6.99 -8.30
CA ALA A 114 10.74 5.56 -8.35
C ALA A 114 9.87 4.76 -7.38
N ILE A 115 9.74 3.47 -7.68
CA ILE A 115 9.12 2.47 -6.81
C ILE A 115 10.15 1.38 -6.53
N SER A 116 10.37 1.02 -5.27
CA SER A 116 11.19 -0.13 -4.90
C SER A 116 10.30 -1.26 -4.38
N LEU A 117 10.69 -2.49 -4.72
CA LEU A 117 10.06 -3.72 -4.26
C LEU A 117 11.11 -4.54 -3.52
N LEU A 118 10.91 -4.70 -2.22
CA LEU A 118 11.78 -5.46 -1.33
C LEU A 118 11.21 -6.86 -1.16
N THR A 119 11.90 -7.88 -1.68
CA THR A 119 11.53 -9.29 -1.53
C THR A 119 12.42 -9.94 -0.49
N TYR A 120 11.83 -10.53 0.55
CA TYR A 120 12.58 -11.30 1.53
C TYR A 120 12.98 -12.67 0.96
N THR A 121 14.28 -12.96 0.94
CA THR A 121 14.82 -14.23 0.40
C THR A 121 15.16 -15.25 1.47
N GLY A 122 15.08 -14.87 2.76
CA GLY A 122 15.49 -15.71 3.89
C GLY A 122 16.74 -15.16 4.59
N GLU A 123 16.99 -15.64 5.81
CA GLU A 123 18.21 -15.32 6.60
C GLU A 123 18.50 -13.81 6.80
N GLY A 124 17.47 -12.97 6.74
CA GLY A 124 17.63 -11.51 6.91
C GLY A 124 18.02 -10.78 5.62
N GLN A 125 18.08 -11.47 4.48
CA GLN A 125 18.40 -10.88 3.19
C GLN A 125 17.13 -10.38 2.48
N TRP A 126 17.30 -9.26 1.79
CA TRP A 126 16.27 -8.59 1.01
C TRP A 126 16.81 -8.27 -0.38
N GLU A 127 16.15 -8.81 -1.39
CA GLU A 127 16.39 -8.43 -2.78
C GLU A 127 15.55 -7.22 -3.15
N VAL A 128 16.16 -6.26 -3.85
CA VAL A 128 15.47 -5.02 -4.25
C VAL A 128 15.34 -4.98 -5.75
N LYS A 129 14.10 -4.94 -6.24
CA LYS A 129 13.77 -4.59 -7.62
C LYS A 129 13.30 -3.14 -7.65
N LYS A 130 14.02 -2.26 -8.35
CA LYS A 130 13.69 -0.82 -8.45
C LYS A 130 13.15 -0.48 -9.82
N ILE A 131 12.00 0.17 -9.86
CA ILE A 131 11.37 0.76 -11.04
C ILE A 131 11.71 2.25 -11.03
N ASN A 132 12.65 2.67 -11.88
CA ASN A 132 13.01 4.08 -12.01
C ASN A 132 12.01 4.82 -12.91
N ASN A 133 11.78 6.11 -12.62
CA ASN A 133 10.85 6.97 -13.38
C ASN A 133 9.45 6.36 -13.53
N ALA A 134 8.96 5.70 -12.48
CA ALA A 134 7.60 5.17 -12.42
C ALA A 134 6.58 6.30 -12.57
N HIS A 135 6.78 7.43 -11.89
CA HIS A 135 6.02 8.66 -12.07
C HIS A 135 6.96 9.83 -12.38
N THR A 136 6.54 10.77 -13.22
CA THR A 136 7.45 11.83 -13.74
C THR A 136 7.96 12.77 -12.66
N ILE A 137 7.14 13.06 -11.64
CA ILE A 137 7.46 14.02 -10.58
C ILE A 137 7.70 13.33 -9.24
N GLY A 138 6.90 12.31 -8.92
CA GLY A 138 6.94 11.62 -7.62
C GLY A 138 5.78 10.64 -7.48
N CYS A 139 5.97 9.61 -6.66
CA CYS A 139 4.94 8.63 -6.30
C CYS A 139 4.44 8.93 -4.88
N ASN A 140 3.12 9.02 -4.70
CA ASN A 140 2.49 9.32 -3.41
C ASN A 140 1.88 8.07 -2.78
N ALA A 141 1.37 7.14 -3.58
CA ALA A 141 0.60 6.01 -3.09
C ALA A 141 0.93 4.73 -3.83
N VAL A 142 0.93 3.61 -3.11
CA VAL A 142 1.09 2.27 -3.66
C VAL A 142 0.09 1.34 -2.99
N SER A 143 -0.63 0.54 -3.79
CA SER A 143 -1.60 -0.43 -3.29
C SER A 143 -1.58 -1.71 -4.11
N TRP A 144 -1.44 -2.85 -3.44
CA TRP A 144 -1.40 -4.15 -4.08
C TRP A 144 -2.78 -4.60 -4.56
N ALA A 145 -2.82 -5.24 -5.72
CA ALA A 145 -4.00 -5.97 -6.15
C ALA A 145 -4.22 -7.21 -5.25
N PRO A 146 -5.47 -7.62 -5.01
CA PRO A 146 -5.75 -8.86 -4.29
C PRO A 146 -5.15 -10.07 -5.02
N ALA A 147 -4.76 -11.10 -4.27
CA ALA A 147 -4.26 -12.33 -4.85
C ALA A 147 -5.35 -13.06 -5.63
N VAL A 148 -5.23 -13.08 -6.96
CA VAL A 148 -6.13 -13.82 -7.85
C VAL A 148 -5.37 -15.00 -8.45
N VAL A 149 -5.86 -16.22 -8.21
CA VAL A 149 -5.38 -17.44 -8.89
C VAL A 149 -5.99 -17.49 -10.29
N PRO A 150 -5.21 -17.57 -11.36
CA PRO A 150 -5.75 -17.78 -12.71
C PRO A 150 -6.50 -19.13 -12.77
N GLY A 151 -7.79 -19.11 -13.13
CA GLY A 151 -8.55 -20.31 -13.49
C GLY A 151 -9.12 -21.14 -12.34
N SER A 152 -9.79 -20.52 -11.35
CA SER A 152 -10.40 -21.17 -10.17
C SER A 152 -11.49 -22.25 -10.44
N LEU A 153 -11.64 -22.74 -11.68
CA LEU A 153 -12.58 -23.79 -12.09
C LEU A 153 -11.92 -25.06 -12.63
N ILE A 154 -10.59 -25.16 -12.73
CA ILE A 154 -9.93 -26.35 -13.28
C ILE A 154 -8.92 -26.89 -12.27
N ASP A 155 -9.18 -28.12 -11.84
CA ASP A 155 -8.36 -28.99 -11.01
C ASP A 155 -6.89 -28.90 -11.45
N GLN A 156 -6.05 -28.18 -10.70
CA GLN A 156 -4.62 -28.15 -10.99
C GLN A 156 -4.00 -29.49 -10.57
N PRO A 157 -3.29 -30.21 -11.45
CA PRO A 157 -2.59 -31.42 -11.07
C PRO A 157 -1.46 -31.09 -10.08
N SER A 158 -1.65 -31.53 -8.83
CA SER A 158 -0.67 -31.81 -7.77
C SER A 158 0.66 -31.03 -7.72
N GLY A 159 0.81 -30.22 -6.66
CA GLY A 159 2.10 -29.98 -5.98
C GLY A 159 2.86 -28.69 -6.27
N GLN A 160 2.46 -27.88 -7.26
CA GLN A 160 3.08 -26.58 -7.53
C GLN A 160 2.23 -25.43 -6.99
N LYS A 161 2.88 -24.42 -6.39
CA LYS A 161 2.19 -23.18 -6.01
C LYS A 161 1.63 -22.53 -7.29
N PRO A 162 0.37 -22.07 -7.31
CA PRO A 162 -0.19 -21.43 -8.49
C PRO A 162 0.64 -20.19 -8.85
N ASN A 163 0.86 -19.99 -10.16
CA ASN A 163 1.56 -18.80 -10.62
C ASN A 163 0.59 -17.61 -10.59
N TYR A 164 0.75 -16.75 -9.60
CA TYR A 164 -0.12 -15.59 -9.43
C TYR A 164 0.25 -14.49 -10.42
N ILE A 165 -0.76 -13.82 -10.97
CA ILE A 165 -0.55 -12.57 -11.68
C ILE A 165 -0.39 -11.49 -10.62
N LYS A 166 0.85 -11.11 -10.31
CA LYS A 166 1.13 -10.07 -9.33
C LYS A 166 0.91 -8.71 -9.98
N LYS A 167 -0.02 -7.93 -9.41
CA LYS A 167 -0.29 -6.56 -9.82
C LYS A 167 -0.29 -5.63 -8.62
N PHE A 168 0.03 -4.37 -8.86
CA PHE A 168 -0.22 -3.28 -7.92
C PHE A 168 -0.51 -1.99 -8.68
N ALA A 169 -1.20 -1.07 -8.03
CA ALA A 169 -1.46 0.27 -8.53
C ALA A 169 -0.56 1.28 -7.79
N SER A 170 -0.16 2.33 -8.49
CA SER A 170 0.51 3.47 -7.89
C SER A 170 -0.11 4.79 -8.37
N GLY A 171 -0.16 5.77 -7.48
CA GLY A 171 -0.60 7.14 -7.79
C GLY A 171 0.53 8.13 -7.60
N GLY A 172 0.66 9.10 -8.50
CA GLY A 172 1.75 10.07 -8.46
C GLY A 172 1.37 11.53 -8.66
N CYS A 173 2.38 12.37 -8.55
CA CYS A 173 2.31 13.82 -8.78
C CYS A 173 2.20 14.20 -10.26
N ASP A 174 2.19 13.23 -11.17
CA ASP A 174 1.94 13.39 -12.61
C ASP A 174 0.45 13.27 -12.98
N ASN A 175 -0.44 13.21 -11.97
CA ASN A 175 -1.90 13.08 -12.09
C ASN A 175 -2.36 11.71 -12.61
N LEU A 176 -1.43 10.77 -12.76
CA LEU A 176 -1.68 9.44 -13.28
C LEU A 176 -1.83 8.43 -12.15
N ILE A 177 -2.72 7.47 -12.36
CA ILE A 177 -2.65 6.18 -11.67
C ILE A 177 -2.09 5.18 -12.67
N LYS A 178 -1.07 4.44 -12.26
CA LYS A 178 -0.38 3.46 -13.12
C LYS A 178 -0.56 2.08 -12.54
N LEU A 179 -0.87 1.12 -13.41
CA LEU A 179 -0.98 -0.28 -13.05
C LEU A 179 0.30 -1.00 -13.47
N TRP A 180 0.82 -1.82 -12.56
CA TRP A 180 2.07 -2.54 -12.75
C TRP A 180 1.79 -4.04 -12.69
N LYS A 181 2.49 -4.79 -13.52
CA LYS A 181 2.43 -6.25 -13.57
C LYS A 181 3.84 -6.82 -13.56
N GLU A 182 4.05 -7.89 -12.79
CA GLU A 182 5.29 -8.68 -12.85
C GLU A 182 5.24 -9.60 -14.08
N GLU A 183 6.28 -9.53 -14.90
CA GLU A 183 6.52 -10.42 -16.04
C GLU A 183 7.20 -11.71 -15.58
N GLU A 184 7.27 -12.73 -16.46
CA GLU A 184 7.87 -14.03 -16.14
C GLU A 184 9.37 -13.96 -15.77
N ASP A 185 10.07 -12.93 -16.25
CA ASP A 185 11.47 -12.64 -15.89
C ASP A 185 11.62 -11.96 -14.52
N GLY A 186 10.50 -11.70 -13.83
CA GLY A 186 10.44 -11.00 -12.57
C GLY A 186 10.58 -9.48 -12.68
N GLN A 187 10.66 -8.91 -13.88
CA GLN A 187 10.64 -7.45 -14.06
C GLN A 187 9.22 -6.92 -13.98
N TRP A 188 9.11 -5.67 -13.52
CA TRP A 188 7.82 -4.99 -13.42
C TRP A 188 7.66 -4.03 -14.58
N LYS A 189 6.55 -4.17 -15.31
CA LYS A 189 6.19 -3.29 -16.41
C LYS A 189 4.88 -2.57 -16.13
N GLU A 190 4.81 -1.36 -16.66
CA GLU A 190 3.59 -0.57 -16.69
C GLU A 190 2.61 -1.27 -17.65
N GLU A 191 1.51 -1.80 -17.12
CA GLU A 191 0.45 -2.44 -17.90
C GLU A 191 -0.48 -1.37 -18.50
N GLN A 192 -0.78 -0.33 -17.72
CA GLN A 192 -1.75 0.68 -18.11
C GLN A 192 -1.58 1.99 -17.34
N LYS A 193 -1.96 3.09 -18.00
CA LYS A 193 -2.12 4.43 -17.41
C LYS A 193 -3.60 4.77 -17.32
N LEU A 194 -3.99 5.29 -16.17
CA LEU A 194 -5.33 5.73 -15.85
C LEU A 194 -5.27 7.25 -15.63
N GLU A 195 -5.90 7.99 -16.55
CA GLU A 195 -5.85 9.45 -16.57
C GLU A 195 -7.28 10.00 -16.37
N ALA A 196 -7.54 10.60 -15.21
CA ALA A 196 -8.82 11.27 -14.92
C ALA A 196 -8.69 12.44 -13.95
N HIS A 197 -7.65 12.46 -13.13
CA HIS A 197 -7.37 13.55 -12.21
C HIS A 197 -6.71 14.74 -12.93
N SER A 198 -7.03 15.94 -12.47
CA SER A 198 -6.45 17.19 -13.00
C SER A 198 -5.27 17.71 -12.18
N ASP A 199 -4.98 17.10 -11.04
CA ASP A 199 -3.92 17.47 -10.10
C ASP A 199 -3.41 16.21 -9.37
N TRP A 200 -2.42 16.37 -8.49
CA TRP A 200 -1.66 15.27 -7.88
C TRP A 200 -2.57 14.20 -7.26
N VAL A 201 -2.33 12.94 -7.63
CA VAL A 201 -3.00 11.81 -6.99
C VAL A 201 -2.43 11.66 -5.59
N ARG A 202 -3.30 11.71 -4.59
CA ARG A 202 -2.94 11.67 -3.17
C ARG A 202 -2.89 10.26 -2.64
N ASP A 203 -3.90 9.46 -2.96
CA ASP A 203 -3.97 8.08 -2.52
C ASP A 203 -4.67 7.20 -3.57
N VAL A 204 -4.31 5.92 -3.56
CA VAL A 204 -4.85 4.88 -4.45
C VAL A 204 -5.02 3.62 -3.62
N ALA A 205 -6.24 3.07 -3.60
CA ALA A 205 -6.55 1.85 -2.87
C ALA A 205 -7.21 0.83 -3.79
N TRP A 206 -6.57 -0.33 -3.96
CA TRP A 206 -7.17 -1.47 -4.63
C TRP A 206 -8.19 -2.13 -3.70
N ALA A 207 -9.41 -2.33 -4.20
CA ALA A 207 -10.43 -3.00 -3.42
C ALA A 207 -10.06 -4.47 -3.19
N PRO A 208 -10.25 -5.00 -1.97
CA PRO A 208 -10.06 -6.42 -1.72
C PRO A 208 -11.03 -7.25 -2.56
N SER A 209 -10.57 -8.40 -3.08
CA SER A 209 -11.45 -9.29 -3.85
C SER A 209 -12.41 -10.01 -2.92
N ILE A 210 -13.70 -9.73 -3.07
CA ILE A 210 -14.80 -10.46 -2.40
C ILE A 210 -15.25 -11.69 -3.20
N GLY A 211 -14.38 -12.25 -4.05
CA GLY A 211 -14.70 -13.38 -4.93
C GLY A 211 -15.53 -12.99 -6.18
N LEU A 212 -15.71 -11.70 -6.43
CA LEU A 212 -16.28 -11.19 -7.68
C LEU A 212 -15.20 -11.08 -8.77
N PRO A 213 -15.56 -11.29 -10.05
CA PRO A 213 -14.63 -11.16 -11.16
C PRO A 213 -14.26 -9.70 -11.47
N THR A 214 -15.02 -8.74 -10.94
CA THR A 214 -14.84 -7.30 -11.16
C THR A 214 -13.77 -6.75 -10.23
N SER A 215 -12.72 -6.19 -10.81
CA SER A 215 -11.66 -5.52 -10.05
C SER A 215 -11.98 -4.04 -9.90
N THR A 216 -11.80 -3.49 -8.70
CA THR A 216 -12.12 -2.09 -8.39
C THR A 216 -10.95 -1.39 -7.73
N ILE A 217 -10.69 -0.14 -8.13
CA ILE A 217 -9.69 0.74 -7.52
C ILE A 217 -10.37 2.05 -7.15
N ALA A 218 -10.06 2.59 -5.98
CA ALA A 218 -10.39 3.96 -5.62
C ALA A 218 -9.15 4.84 -5.74
N SER A 219 -9.32 6.08 -6.20
CA SER A 219 -8.28 7.09 -6.19
C SER A 219 -8.81 8.44 -5.72
N CYS A 220 -7.97 9.19 -5.02
CA CYS A 220 -8.28 10.56 -4.63
C CYS A 220 -7.13 11.50 -4.96
N SER A 221 -7.44 12.78 -5.12
CA SER A 221 -6.49 13.79 -5.62
C SER A 221 -6.64 15.14 -4.92
N GLN A 222 -5.60 15.95 -5.12
CA GLN A 222 -5.57 17.37 -4.82
C GLN A 222 -6.72 18.16 -5.47
N ASP A 223 -7.28 17.68 -6.58
CA ASP A 223 -8.43 18.30 -7.27
C ASP A 223 -9.78 18.15 -6.54
N GLY A 224 -9.78 17.47 -5.38
CA GLY A 224 -10.95 17.21 -4.54
C GLY A 224 -11.86 16.11 -5.09
N ARG A 225 -11.49 15.41 -6.17
CA ARG A 225 -12.29 14.34 -6.76
C ARG A 225 -11.87 12.98 -6.22
N VAL A 226 -12.87 12.11 -6.08
CA VAL A 226 -12.66 10.69 -5.83
C VAL A 226 -13.23 9.92 -7.02
N PHE A 227 -12.39 9.10 -7.65
CA PHE A 227 -12.79 8.21 -8.74
C PHE A 227 -12.81 6.77 -8.27
N ILE A 228 -13.77 6.02 -8.81
CA ILE A 228 -13.84 4.57 -8.72
C ILE A 228 -13.61 4.03 -10.11
N TRP A 229 -12.57 3.21 -10.25
CA TRP A 229 -12.19 2.57 -11.49
C TRP A 229 -12.67 1.13 -11.44
N THR A 230 -13.49 0.74 -12.40
CA THR A 230 -14.00 -0.63 -12.52
C THR A 230 -13.46 -1.29 -13.77
N CYS A 231 -13.00 -2.54 -13.61
CA CYS A 231 -12.58 -3.43 -14.68
C CYS A 231 -13.42 -4.70 -14.59
N ASP A 232 -14.39 -4.81 -15.51
CA ASP A 232 -15.37 -5.90 -15.55
C ASP A 232 -14.85 -7.16 -16.27
N ASP A 233 -13.88 -6.99 -17.17
CA ASP A 233 -13.28 -8.08 -17.94
C ASP A 233 -11.75 -8.00 -17.89
N VAL A 234 -11.18 -8.98 -17.16
CA VAL A 234 -9.73 -9.15 -16.97
C VAL A 234 -8.99 -9.32 -18.30
N SER A 235 -9.67 -9.81 -19.36
CA SER A 235 -9.07 -9.98 -20.68
C SER A 235 -9.00 -8.68 -21.49
N SER A 236 -9.92 -7.75 -21.23
CA SER A 236 -10.03 -6.48 -21.94
C SER A 236 -9.09 -5.39 -21.43
N ASN A 237 -8.58 -5.54 -20.18
CA ASN A 237 -7.78 -4.53 -19.46
C ASN A 237 -8.37 -3.10 -19.59
N THR A 238 -9.70 -2.98 -19.70
CA THR A 238 -10.34 -1.67 -19.88
C THR A 238 -10.87 -1.19 -18.54
N TRP A 239 -10.26 -0.13 -18.02
CA TRP A 239 -10.69 0.50 -16.76
C TRP A 239 -11.56 1.71 -17.07
N SER A 240 -12.76 1.71 -16.50
CA SER A 240 -13.71 2.82 -16.64
C SER A 240 -13.72 3.66 -15.35
N PRO A 241 -13.38 4.96 -15.41
CA PRO A 241 -13.50 5.85 -14.26
C PRO A 241 -14.95 6.29 -14.07
N LYS A 242 -15.43 6.20 -12.83
CA LYS A 242 -16.70 6.79 -12.38
C LYS A 242 -16.40 7.80 -11.26
N LEU A 243 -16.84 9.04 -11.44
CA LEU A 243 -16.73 10.05 -10.39
C LEU A 243 -17.67 9.66 -9.24
N LEU A 244 -17.11 9.44 -8.05
CA LEU A 244 -17.89 9.15 -6.85
C LEU A 244 -18.42 10.44 -6.22
N HIS A 245 -17.51 11.37 -5.95
CA HIS A 245 -17.84 12.67 -5.36
C HIS A 245 -16.74 13.69 -5.67
N LYS A 246 -17.10 14.97 -5.61
CA LYS A 246 -16.16 16.10 -5.66
C LYS A 246 -16.35 16.96 -4.42
N PHE A 247 -15.32 17.01 -3.58
CA PHE A 247 -15.23 17.88 -2.42
C PHE A 247 -14.73 19.27 -2.82
N ASN A 248 -14.99 20.26 -1.97
CA ASN A 248 -14.46 21.61 -2.13
C ASN A 248 -13.01 21.73 -1.68
N ASP A 249 -12.53 20.75 -0.91
CA ASP A 249 -11.18 20.68 -0.37
C ASP A 249 -10.50 19.38 -0.85
N VAL A 250 -9.20 19.29 -0.61
CA VAL A 250 -8.34 18.15 -0.95
C VAL A 250 -8.83 16.88 -0.28
N VAL A 251 -8.68 15.75 -0.96
CA VAL A 251 -8.89 14.43 -0.36
C VAL A 251 -7.53 13.76 -0.16
N TRP A 252 -7.23 13.37 1.08
CA TRP A 252 -5.91 12.90 1.49
C TRP A 252 -5.75 11.39 1.39
N HIS A 253 -6.73 10.62 1.90
CA HIS A 253 -6.67 9.16 1.88
C HIS A 253 -8.00 8.53 1.49
N VAL A 254 -7.88 7.33 0.91
CA VAL A 254 -9.00 6.45 0.61
C VAL A 254 -8.70 5.04 1.10
N SER A 255 -9.67 4.38 1.72
CA SER A 255 -9.49 3.02 2.23
C SER A 255 -10.76 2.19 2.09
N TRP A 256 -10.59 0.94 1.66
CA TRP A 256 -11.70 0.00 1.48
C TRP A 256 -11.95 -0.82 2.75
N SER A 257 -13.23 -0.98 3.07
CA SER A 257 -13.69 -2.02 3.98
C SER A 257 -13.58 -3.39 3.31
N ILE A 258 -13.14 -4.38 4.08
CA ILE A 258 -12.88 -5.74 3.61
C ILE A 258 -14.17 -6.49 3.26
N THR A 259 -15.28 -6.23 3.95
CA THR A 259 -16.48 -7.07 3.89
C THR A 259 -17.63 -6.47 3.10
N ALA A 260 -17.74 -5.14 3.07
CA ALA A 260 -18.92 -4.45 2.55
C ALA A 260 -18.62 -3.56 1.33
N ASN A 261 -17.38 -3.58 0.81
CA ASN A 261 -16.91 -2.64 -0.22
C ASN A 261 -17.22 -1.17 0.10
N ILE A 262 -17.31 -0.83 1.39
CA ILE A 262 -17.49 0.56 1.83
C ILE A 262 -16.16 1.27 1.66
N LEU A 263 -16.17 2.43 1.02
CA LEU A 263 -15.02 3.30 0.89
C LEU A 263 -15.04 4.38 1.99
N ALA A 264 -14.01 4.42 2.82
CA ALA A 264 -13.75 5.55 3.70
C ALA A 264 -12.91 6.60 2.96
N VAL A 265 -13.37 7.85 2.94
CA VAL A 265 -12.70 8.97 2.27
C VAL A 265 -12.35 10.03 3.32
N SER A 266 -11.07 10.36 3.50
CA SER A 266 -10.63 11.41 4.42
C SER A 266 -10.32 12.71 3.67
N GLY A 267 -11.02 13.78 4.02
CA GLY A 267 -10.94 15.08 3.36
C GLY A 267 -10.19 16.14 4.18
N GLY A 268 -9.85 17.26 3.52
CA GLY A 268 -9.27 18.46 4.13
C GLY A 268 -10.23 19.22 5.05
N ASP A 269 -11.52 18.88 5.02
CA ASP A 269 -12.55 19.39 5.93
C ASP A 269 -12.46 18.80 7.36
N ASN A 270 -11.40 18.04 7.65
CA ASN A 270 -11.17 17.30 8.89
C ASN A 270 -12.28 16.28 9.20
N LYS A 271 -12.99 15.79 8.18
CA LYS A 271 -14.00 14.74 8.30
C LYS A 271 -13.64 13.52 7.47
N VAL A 272 -14.21 12.39 7.88
CA VAL A 272 -14.15 11.14 7.11
C VAL A 272 -15.57 10.82 6.64
N HIS A 273 -15.72 10.61 5.34
CA HIS A 273 -16.99 10.35 4.67
C HIS A 273 -17.02 8.89 4.21
N PRO A 274 -17.90 8.03 4.76
CA PRO A 274 -18.08 6.68 4.27
C PRO A 274 -19.03 6.66 3.05
N PHE A 275 -18.66 5.90 2.03
CA PHE A 275 -19.48 5.65 0.84
C PHE A 275 -19.72 4.14 0.70
N PRO A 276 -20.98 3.70 0.52
CA PRO A 276 -21.30 2.30 0.25
C PRO A 276 -21.00 1.89 -1.20
#